data_AF-J9EBB8-F1
#
_entry.id   AF-J9EBB8-F1
#
_cell.length_a   1.000
_cell.length_b   1.000
_cell.length_c   1.000
_cell.angle_alpha   90.00
_cell.angle_beta   90.00
_cell.angle_gamma   90.00
#
_symmetry.space_group_name_H-M   'P 1'
#
loop_
_entity.id
_entity.type
_entity.pdbx_description
1 polymer ?
#
loop_
_entity_poly.entity_id
_entity_poly.type
_entity_poly.pdbx_seq_one_letter_code
_entity_poly.pdbx_strand_id
1 'polypeptide(L)'
;MLLVRLQSVLEAAAFIRLRNSVIEIMFGDVDKRLRVVSEELHEMLYHKSDKCRMAGLYLQTFLEYDEGFLSDDTTLAGALWRNLYMQRSVDPVHLNRAVYYVRGTMAYLDSLSLEKILLQGIKNWKIALPSKEISNKNAFEVAENVAYSLMKQKYKHV
;
A
#
# COMPACT_ATOMS: atom_id res chain seq x y z
N MET A 1 -0.62 -3.16 -4.60
CA MET A 1 0.10 -4.35 -4.09
C MET A 1 -0.24 -5.62 -4.87
N LEU A 2 -1.38 -6.31 -4.62
CA LEU A 2 -1.67 -7.58 -5.30
C LEU A 2 -1.75 -7.47 -6.83
N LEU A 3 -2.42 -6.43 -7.35
CA LEU A 3 -2.51 -6.22 -8.80
C LEU A 3 -1.13 -5.99 -9.43
N VAL A 4 -0.23 -5.25 -8.77
CA VAL A 4 1.16 -5.06 -9.22
C VAL A 4 1.92 -6.40 -9.27
N ARG A 5 1.77 -7.22 -8.22
CA ARG A 5 2.33 -8.59 -8.19
C ARG A 5 1.81 -9.46 -9.32
N LEU A 6 0.52 -9.37 -9.64
CA LEU A 6 -0.10 -10.17 -10.69
C LEU A 6 0.31 -9.68 -12.08
N GLN A 7 0.44 -8.37 -12.26
CA GLN A 7 0.90 -7.77 -13.51
C GLN A 7 2.31 -8.23 -13.90
N SER A 8 3.20 -8.46 -12.93
CA SER A 8 4.58 -8.88 -13.22
C SER A 8 4.72 -10.34 -13.66
N VAL A 9 3.67 -11.17 -13.50
CA VAL A 9 3.74 -12.62 -13.77
C VAL A 9 2.67 -13.13 -14.72
N LEU A 10 1.52 -12.45 -14.84
CA LEU A 10 0.49 -12.84 -15.79
C LEU A 10 0.71 -12.20 -17.15
N GLU A 11 0.37 -12.93 -18.21
CA GLU A 11 0.23 -12.34 -19.54
C GLU A 11 -0.85 -11.25 -19.56
N ALA A 12 -0.69 -10.26 -20.44
CA ALA A 12 -1.54 -9.08 -20.50
C ALA A 12 -3.04 -9.40 -20.54
N ALA A 13 -3.45 -10.37 -21.38
CA ALA A 13 -4.85 -10.75 -21.51
C ALA A 13 -5.41 -11.39 -20.22
N ALA A 14 -4.61 -12.23 -19.54
CA ALA A 14 -5.01 -12.86 -18.29
C ALA A 14 -5.06 -11.82 -17.15
N PHE A 15 -4.07 -10.94 -17.07
CA PHE A 15 -4.03 -9.84 -16.11
C PHE A 15 -5.25 -8.92 -16.26
N ILE A 16 -5.59 -8.49 -17.48
CA ILE A 16 -6.74 -7.61 -17.72
C ILE A 16 -8.04 -8.24 -17.23
N ARG A 17 -8.26 -9.53 -17.51
CA ARG A 17 -9.44 -10.25 -17.02
C ARG A 17 -9.51 -10.25 -15.49
N LEU A 18 -8.43 -10.69 -14.84
CA LEU A 18 -8.40 -10.80 -13.38
C LEU A 18 -8.50 -9.43 -12.69
N ARG A 19 -7.78 -8.43 -13.19
CA ARG A 19 -7.82 -7.05 -12.71
C ARG A 19 -9.25 -6.49 -12.79
N ASN A 20 -9.93 -6.65 -13.93
CA ASN A 20 -11.28 -6.16 -14.10
C ASN A 20 -12.24 -6.82 -13.10
N SER A 21 -12.15 -8.14 -12.92
CA SER A 21 -12.98 -8.85 -11.93
C SER A 21 -12.72 -8.38 -10.50
N VAL A 22 -11.45 -8.19 -10.11
CA VAL A 22 -11.11 -7.69 -8.76
C VAL A 22 -11.65 -6.28 -8.54
N ILE A 23 -11.48 -5.39 -9.52
CA ILE A 23 -11.97 -4.01 -9.45
C ILE A 23 -13.51 -3.98 -9.39
N GLU A 24 -14.18 -4.79 -10.19
CA GLU A 24 -15.64 -4.90 -10.19
C GLU A 24 -16.17 -5.38 -8.84
N ILE A 25 -15.57 -6.42 -8.26
CA ILE A 25 -15.93 -6.91 -6.92
C ILE A 25 -15.69 -5.85 -5.85
N MET A 26 -14.56 -5.14 -5.91
CA MET A 26 -14.23 -4.06 -4.99
C MET A 26 -15.26 -2.93 -5.04
N PHE A 27 -15.59 -2.43 -6.23
CA PHE A 27 -16.58 -1.36 -6.37
C PHE A 27 -18.00 -1.83 -6.04
N GLY A 28 -18.33 -3.09 -6.28
CA GLY A 28 -19.58 -3.70 -5.82
C GLY A 28 -19.71 -3.71 -4.29
N ASP A 29 -18.61 -3.92 -3.55
CA ASP A 29 -18.61 -3.80 -2.09
C ASP A 29 -18.74 -2.33 -1.63
N VAL A 30 -18.00 -1.42 -2.26
CA VAL A 30 -18.10 0.03 -1.98
C VAL A 30 -19.53 0.53 -2.18
N ASP A 31 -20.20 0.14 -3.26
CA ASP A 31 -21.59 0.51 -3.53
C ASP A 31 -22.55 0.02 -2.43
N LYS A 32 -22.36 -1.21 -1.92
CA LYS A 32 -23.17 -1.75 -0.83
C LYS A 32 -22.94 -0.97 0.47
N ARG A 33 -21.68 -0.71 0.81
CA ARG A 33 -21.32 0.03 2.03
C ARG A 33 -21.80 1.48 1.99
N LEU A 34 -21.74 2.13 0.82
CA LEU A 34 -22.27 3.48 0.63
C LEU A 34 -23.78 3.54 0.88
N ARG A 35 -24.55 2.52 0.50
CA ARG A 35 -25.98 2.47 0.81
C ARG A 35 -26.24 2.42 2.31
N VAL A 36 -25.52 1.56 3.04
CA VAL A 36 -25.62 1.48 4.50
C VAL A 36 -25.30 2.83 5.14
N VAL A 37 -24.19 3.46 4.76
CA VAL A 37 -23.80 4.78 5.31
C VAL A 37 -24.83 5.86 4.94
N SER A 38 -25.38 5.79 3.73
CA SER A 38 -26.41 6.72 3.26
C SER A 38 -27.70 6.64 4.09
N GLU A 39 -28.11 5.43 4.46
CA GLU A 39 -29.27 5.19 5.32
C GLU A 39 -29.03 5.72 6.74
N GLU A 40 -27.88 5.40 7.35
CA GLU A 40 -27.53 5.85 8.72
C GLU A 40 -27.44 7.38 8.83
N LEU A 41 -26.86 8.04 7.83
CA LEU A 41 -26.70 9.50 7.82
C LEU A 41 -27.96 10.23 7.33
N HIS A 42 -28.96 9.52 6.81
CA HIS A 42 -30.14 10.11 6.16
C HIS A 42 -29.78 11.07 5.01
N GLU A 43 -28.67 10.80 4.32
CA GLU A 43 -28.14 11.59 3.19
C GLU A 43 -27.86 10.68 1.99
N MET A 44 -28.16 11.13 0.77
CA MET A 44 -27.93 10.31 -0.44
C MET A 44 -26.47 10.37 -0.90
N LEU A 45 -25.70 9.30 -0.66
CA LEU A 45 -24.25 9.25 -0.94
C LEU A 45 -23.86 8.47 -2.21
N TYR A 46 -24.83 8.10 -3.05
CA TYR A 46 -24.62 7.22 -4.20
C TYR A 46 -25.13 7.81 -5.52
N HIS A 47 -25.28 9.14 -5.60
CA HIS A 47 -25.58 9.80 -6.86
C HIS A 47 -24.49 9.53 -7.91
N LYS A 48 -24.88 9.58 -9.19
CA LYS A 48 -23.94 9.35 -10.31
C LYS A 48 -22.72 10.28 -10.26
N SER A 49 -22.94 11.55 -9.89
CA SER A 49 -21.86 12.54 -9.69
C SER A 49 -20.87 12.12 -8.60
N ASP A 50 -21.36 11.62 -7.46
CA ASP A 50 -20.50 11.14 -6.38
C ASP A 50 -19.73 9.90 -6.77
N LYS A 51 -20.38 8.95 -7.45
CA LYS A 51 -19.69 7.77 -7.97
C LYS A 51 -18.59 8.14 -8.96
N CYS A 52 -18.85 9.08 -9.88
CA CYS A 52 -17.83 9.56 -10.83
C CYS A 52 -16.66 10.24 -10.10
N ARG A 53 -16.94 11.10 -9.11
CA ARG A 53 -15.92 11.77 -8.30
C ARG A 53 -15.07 10.77 -7.52
N MET A 54 -15.71 9.80 -6.86
CA MET A 54 -15.03 8.73 -6.13
C MET A 54 -14.16 7.89 -7.07
N ALA A 55 -14.66 7.50 -8.24
CA ALA A 55 -13.89 6.76 -9.23
C ALA A 55 -12.60 7.50 -9.64
N GLY A 56 -12.69 8.83 -9.84
CA GLY A 56 -11.52 9.67 -10.10
C GLY A 56 -10.50 9.65 -8.96
N LEU A 57 -10.96 9.79 -7.70
CA LEU A 57 -10.10 9.71 -6.51
C LEU A 57 -9.42 8.34 -6.37
N TYR A 58 -10.15 7.25 -6.63
CA TYR A 58 -9.57 5.89 -6.61
C TYR A 58 -8.51 5.71 -7.69
N LEU A 59 -8.77 6.18 -8.92
CA LEU A 59 -7.79 6.10 -10.00
C LEU A 59 -6.52 6.88 -9.66
N GLN A 60 -6.66 8.11 -9.15
CA GLN A 60 -5.53 8.90 -8.67
C GLN A 60 -4.75 8.15 -7.58
N THR A 61 -5.45 7.62 -6.58
CA THR A 61 -4.84 6.85 -5.49
C THR A 61 -4.07 5.64 -6.00
N PHE A 62 -4.60 4.91 -6.99
CA PHE A 62 -3.91 3.77 -7.59
C PHE A 62 -2.64 4.18 -8.32
N LEU A 63 -2.67 5.27 -9.09
CA LEU A 63 -1.49 5.78 -9.78
C LEU A 63 -0.40 6.22 -8.80
N GLU A 64 -0.76 6.95 -7.75
CA GLU A 64 0.20 7.38 -6.73
C GLU A 64 0.83 6.19 -6.00
N TYR A 65 0.04 5.16 -5.70
CA TYR A 65 0.57 3.95 -5.10
C TYR A 65 1.44 3.14 -6.05
N ASP A 66 1.05 2.99 -7.32
CA ASP A 66 1.87 2.30 -8.31
C ASP A 66 3.22 2.99 -8.51
N GLU A 67 3.25 4.33 -8.54
CA GLU A 67 4.48 5.11 -8.54
C GLU A 67 5.31 4.82 -7.27
N GLY A 68 4.71 4.90 -6.09
CA GLY A 68 5.40 4.60 -4.82
C GLY A 68 5.92 3.16 -4.75
N PHE A 69 5.17 2.19 -5.27
CA PHE A 69 5.57 0.79 -5.31
C PHE A 69 6.79 0.57 -6.21
N LEU A 70 6.88 1.26 -7.35
CA LEU A 70 7.92 1.06 -8.36
C LEU A 70 9.16 1.97 -8.18
N SER A 71 9.08 2.99 -7.33
CA SER A 71 10.15 3.97 -7.11
C SER A 71 10.86 3.77 -5.77
N ASP A 72 10.78 4.75 -4.87
CA ASP A 72 11.51 4.82 -3.60
C ASP A 72 10.55 5.03 -2.41
N ASP A 73 11.10 4.89 -1.20
CA ASP A 73 10.33 4.96 0.04
C ASP A 73 9.81 6.37 0.37
N THR A 74 10.47 7.42 -0.11
CA THR A 74 10.00 8.81 0.04
C THR A 74 8.76 9.03 -0.80
N THR A 75 8.77 8.55 -2.04
CA THR A 75 7.63 8.62 -2.96
C THR A 75 6.44 7.82 -2.43
N LEU A 76 6.68 6.60 -1.92
CA LEU A 76 5.66 5.79 -1.26
C LEU A 76 5.14 6.43 0.03
N ALA A 77 6.01 7.02 0.85
CA ALA A 77 5.61 7.78 2.04
C ALA A 77 4.70 8.96 1.66
N GLY A 78 5.03 9.68 0.58
CA GLY A 78 4.20 10.74 0.04
C GLY A 78 2.81 10.25 -0.37
N ALA A 79 2.74 9.13 -1.11
CA ALA A 79 1.46 8.53 -1.51
C ALA A 79 0.63 8.07 -0.31
N LEU A 80 1.25 7.42 0.69
CA LEU A 80 0.57 7.02 1.93
C LEU A 80 0.09 8.23 2.72
N TRP A 81 0.91 9.28 2.83
CA TRP A 81 0.52 10.50 3.53
C TRP A 81 -0.70 11.16 2.88
N ARG A 82 -0.71 11.27 1.54
CA ARG A 82 -1.85 11.85 0.82
C ARG A 82 -3.11 11.01 0.92
N ASN A 83 -3.00 9.69 0.73
CA ASN A 83 -4.17 8.84 0.55
C ASN A 83 -4.64 8.15 1.85
N LEU A 84 -3.72 7.60 2.65
CA LEU A 84 -4.06 6.92 3.91
C LEU A 84 -4.27 7.93 5.04
N TYR A 85 -3.39 8.92 5.16
CA TYR A 85 -3.49 9.94 6.22
C TYR A 85 -4.25 11.20 5.78
N MET A 86 -4.77 11.23 4.55
CA MET A 86 -5.55 12.36 4.01
C MET A 86 -4.81 13.69 4.10
N GLN A 87 -3.48 13.70 3.91
CA GLN A 87 -2.60 14.86 4.06
C GLN A 87 -2.60 15.50 5.46
N ARG A 88 -3.15 14.82 6.47
CA ARG A 88 -3.18 15.32 7.85
C ARG A 88 -1.81 15.18 8.50
N SER A 89 -1.57 15.93 9.58
CA SER A 89 -0.38 15.76 10.39
C SER A 89 -0.27 14.32 10.89
N VAL A 90 0.89 13.71 10.70
CA VAL A 90 1.18 12.33 11.11
C VAL A 90 2.55 12.28 11.76
N ASP A 91 2.69 11.45 12.80
CA ASP A 91 4.00 11.12 13.34
C ASP A 91 4.85 10.46 12.24
N PRO A 92 6.03 11.00 11.89
CA PRO A 92 6.92 10.42 10.91
C PRO A 92 7.26 8.94 11.18
N VAL A 93 7.29 8.52 12.44
CA VAL A 93 7.51 7.11 12.83
C VAL A 93 6.36 6.23 12.38
N HIS A 94 5.11 6.69 12.49
CA HIS A 94 3.94 5.94 12.01
C HIS A 94 3.93 5.84 10.49
N LEU A 95 4.23 6.94 9.79
CA LEU A 95 4.31 6.94 8.34
C LEU A 95 5.41 5.97 7.85
N ASN A 96 6.59 6.00 8.47
CA ASN A 96 7.68 5.08 8.15
C ASN A 96 7.31 3.61 8.40
N ARG A 97 6.57 3.31 9.49
CA ARG A 97 6.05 1.97 9.74
C ARG A 97 5.05 1.51 8.67
N ALA A 98 4.21 2.41 8.16
CA ALA A 98 3.29 2.10 7.07
C ALA A 98 4.06 1.77 5.77
N VAL A 99 5.12 2.53 5.46
CA VAL A 99 6.03 2.22 4.33
C VAL A 99 6.66 0.84 4.51
N TYR A 100 7.27 0.58 5.68
CA TYR A 100 7.89 -0.71 6.00
C TYR A 100 6.90 -1.87 5.87
N TYR A 101 5.68 -1.69 6.35
CA TYR A 101 4.61 -2.68 6.22
C TYR A 101 4.30 -2.97 4.74
N VAL A 102 4.07 -1.93 3.93
CA VAL A 102 3.75 -2.07 2.51
C VAL A 102 4.89 -2.79 1.76
N ARG A 103 6.15 -2.39 1.97
CA ARG A 103 7.31 -3.04 1.35
C ARG A 103 7.44 -4.49 1.77
N GLY A 104 7.32 -4.76 3.07
CA GLY A 104 7.35 -6.12 3.61
C GLY A 104 6.23 -6.99 3.05
N THR A 105 5.01 -6.44 2.91
CA THR A 105 3.90 -7.15 2.27
C THR A 105 4.17 -7.42 0.80
N MET A 106 4.68 -6.46 0.04
CA MET A 106 5.03 -6.69 -1.36
C MET A 106 6.04 -7.83 -1.51
N ALA A 107 7.12 -7.80 -0.73
CA ALA A 107 8.10 -8.88 -0.70
C ALA A 107 7.47 -10.24 -0.31
N TYR A 108 6.51 -10.25 0.61
CA TYR A 108 5.76 -11.46 0.94
C TYR A 108 4.94 -11.95 -0.26
N LEU A 109 4.20 -11.08 -0.94
CA LEU A 109 3.43 -11.44 -2.12
C LEU A 109 4.31 -11.93 -3.27
N ASP A 110 5.50 -11.36 -3.44
CA ASP A 110 6.50 -11.78 -4.42
C ASP A 110 7.01 -13.21 -4.13
N SER A 111 7.13 -13.57 -2.84
CA SER A 111 7.51 -14.93 -2.41
C SER A 111 6.45 -16.00 -2.68
N LEU A 112 5.20 -15.62 -2.96
CA LEU A 112 4.12 -16.58 -3.23
C LEU A 112 4.14 -17.03 -4.69
N SER A 113 3.91 -18.33 -4.90
CA SER A 113 3.65 -18.87 -6.23
C SER A 113 2.30 -18.38 -6.76
N LEU A 114 2.19 -18.27 -8.09
CA LEU A 114 0.94 -17.86 -8.74
C LEU A 114 -0.21 -18.83 -8.40
N GLU A 115 0.07 -20.14 -8.37
CA GLU A 115 -0.88 -21.17 -7.97
C GLU A 115 -1.46 -20.91 -6.58
N LYS A 116 -0.59 -20.56 -5.62
CA LYS A 116 -1.01 -20.26 -4.24
C LYS A 116 -1.89 -19.01 -4.18
N ILE A 117 -1.58 -17.98 -4.98
CA ILE A 117 -2.39 -16.77 -5.04
C ILE A 117 -3.76 -17.06 -5.66
N LEU A 118 -3.81 -17.76 -6.80
CA LEU A 118 -5.04 -17.92 -7.58
C LEU A 118 -5.95 -19.06 -7.10
N LEU A 119 -5.38 -20.20 -6.67
CA LEU A 119 -6.17 -21.38 -6.28
C LEU A 119 -6.44 -21.42 -4.79
N GLN A 120 -5.44 -21.12 -3.96
CA GLN A 120 -5.57 -21.23 -2.50
C GLN A 120 -6.01 -19.92 -1.84
N GLY A 121 -5.81 -18.80 -2.52
CA GLY A 121 -6.01 -17.46 -1.98
C GLY A 121 -4.98 -17.07 -0.93
N ILE A 122 -4.95 -15.77 -0.60
CA ILE A 122 -4.07 -15.23 0.44
C ILE A 122 -4.82 -15.28 1.77
N LYS A 123 -4.61 -16.35 2.54
CA LYS A 123 -5.30 -16.56 3.82
C LYS A 123 -4.86 -15.58 4.91
N ASN A 124 -3.56 -15.30 4.97
CA ASN A 124 -2.96 -14.44 5.98
C ASN A 124 -2.21 -13.31 5.30
N TRP A 125 -2.64 -12.09 5.54
CA TRP A 125 -1.93 -10.91 5.11
C TRP A 125 -0.80 -10.62 6.10
N LYS A 126 0.45 -10.65 5.62
CA LYS A 126 1.63 -10.48 6.47
C LYS A 126 2.77 -9.75 5.74
N ILE A 127 3.80 -9.42 6.50
CA ILE A 127 5.06 -8.91 5.97
C ILE A 127 6.06 -10.06 5.81
N ALA A 128 6.92 -9.98 4.80
CA ALA A 128 8.12 -10.80 4.75
C ALA A 128 9.01 -10.36 5.91
N LEU A 129 9.37 -11.32 6.77
CA LEU A 129 10.35 -11.05 7.81
C LEU A 129 11.70 -10.86 7.12
N PRO A 130 12.49 -9.85 7.50
CA PRO A 130 13.86 -9.77 7.05
C PRO A 130 14.60 -11.04 7.49
N SER A 131 15.61 -11.46 6.70
CA SER A 131 16.41 -12.66 7.01
C SER A 131 16.87 -12.63 8.47
N LYS A 132 16.96 -13.80 9.12
CA LYS A 132 17.28 -13.91 10.57
C LYS A 132 18.55 -13.14 10.99
N GLU A 133 19.44 -12.80 10.06
CA GLU A 133 20.61 -11.95 10.30
C GLU A 133 20.27 -10.50 10.64
N ILE A 134 19.18 -9.95 10.10
CA ILE A 134 18.68 -8.59 10.38
C ILE A 134 17.78 -8.60 11.63
N SER A 135 17.18 -9.75 11.98
CA SER A 135 16.35 -9.89 13.18
C SER A 135 17.10 -9.60 14.50
N ASN A 136 18.44 -9.64 14.50
CA ASN A 136 19.26 -9.36 15.69
C ASN A 136 19.70 -7.89 15.81
N LYS A 137 19.29 -7.02 14.89
CA LYS A 137 19.40 -5.57 15.08
C LYS A 137 18.05 -4.99 14.79
N ASN A 138 17.38 -4.50 15.83
CA ASN A 138 16.12 -3.78 15.63
C ASN A 138 16.35 -2.74 14.53
N ALA A 139 15.46 -2.65 13.53
CA ALA A 139 15.59 -1.64 12.47
C ALA A 139 15.75 -0.22 13.04
N PHE A 140 15.22 -0.01 14.26
CA PHE A 140 15.45 1.16 15.11
C PHE A 140 16.90 1.35 15.56
N GLU A 141 17.55 0.31 16.08
CA GLU A 141 18.98 0.36 16.46
C GLU A 141 19.88 0.61 15.26
N VAL A 142 19.54 0.03 14.10
CA VAL A 142 20.29 0.30 12.85
C VAL A 142 20.12 1.75 12.44
N ALA A 143 18.89 2.28 12.45
CA ALA A 143 18.60 3.66 12.11
C ALA A 143 19.23 4.66 13.11
N GLU A 144 19.23 4.34 14.40
CA GLU A 144 19.84 5.16 15.46
C GLU A 144 21.36 5.22 15.31
N ASN A 145 22.01 4.09 15.02
CA ASN A 145 23.45 4.04 14.77
C ASN A 145 23.85 4.81 13.50
N VAL A 146 23.02 4.75 12.45
CA VAL A 146 23.24 5.51 11.21
C VAL A 146 23.05 7.01 11.47
N ALA A 147 21.98 7.41 12.16
CA ALA A 147 21.76 8.81 12.53
C ALA A 147 22.90 9.37 13.40
N TYR A 148 23.37 8.60 14.38
CA TYR A 148 24.49 8.97 15.23
C TYR A 148 25.81 9.10 14.44
N SER A 149 26.07 8.18 13.50
CA SER A 149 27.24 8.23 12.61
C SER A 149 27.24 9.47 11.71
N LEU A 150 26.09 9.79 11.11
CA LEU A 150 25.90 10.95 10.25
C LEU A 150 26.03 12.27 11.04
N MET A 151 25.48 12.32 12.25
CA MET A 151 25.66 13.47 13.16
C MET A 151 27.14 13.64 13.51
N LYS A 152 27.86 12.57 13.85
CA LYS A 152 29.28 12.63 14.20
C LYS A 152 30.16 13.04 13.01
N GLN A 153 29.82 12.66 11.79
CA GLN A 153 30.49 13.17 10.59
C GLN A 153 30.23 14.66 10.37
N LYS A 154 28.99 15.11 10.56
CA LYS A 154 28.60 16.51 10.39
C LYS A 154 29.27 17.46 11.41
N TYR A 155 29.53 16.98 12.63
CA TYR A 155 30.17 17.77 13.70
C TYR A 155 31.67 17.48 13.89
N LYS A 156 32.32 16.74 12.99
CA LYS A 156 33.77 16.48 13.02
C LYS A 156 34.62 17.65 12.48
N HIS A 157 33.98 18.70 11.97
CA HIS A 157 34.63 19.85 11.34
C HIS A 157 34.34 21.20 12.04
N VAL A 158 34.01 21.17 13.34
CA VAL A 158 33.97 22.35 14.21
C VAL A 158 34.98 22.16 15.33
#